data_AF-A0A2R5L0D3-F1
#
_entry.id   AF-A0A2R5L0D3-F1
#
_cell.length_a   1.000
_cell.length_b   1.000
_cell.length_c   1.000
_cell.angle_alpha   90.00
_cell.angle_beta   90.00
_cell.angle_gamma   90.00
#
_symmetry.space_group_name_H-M   'P 1'
#
loop_
_entity.id
_entity.type
_entity.pdbx_description
1 polymer ?
#
loop_
_entity_poly.entity_id
_entity_poly.type
_entity_poly.pdbx_seq_one_letter_code
_entity_poly.pdbx_strand_id
1 'polypeptide(L)'
;GPRHTFSRVFDLEVNDMEADDADTRTSPFESRFPINIGITGLVASNGTPINVPDAYEDERFDPQVDKDSGFRHSSILCQAIRNTSGKILGVVQLINKFDNLPFSKNDENFLEAFAIFCGMGLHNTHMYESAITAMAKQNVTLEVLSYHATAPKE
;
A
#
# COMPACT_ATOMS: atom_id res chain seq x y z
N GLY A 1 -24.26 15.83 -4.27
CA GLY A 1 -24.04 14.37 -4.22
C GLY A 1 -22.98 14.07 -3.18
N PRO A 2 -23.01 12.90 -2.52
CA PRO A 2 -21.99 12.55 -1.54
C PRO A 2 -20.63 12.56 -2.22
N ARG A 3 -19.67 13.23 -1.59
CA ARG A 3 -18.31 13.40 -2.10
C ARG A 3 -17.59 12.07 -1.86
N HIS A 4 -17.30 11.33 -2.92
CA HIS A 4 -16.60 10.05 -2.83
C HIS A 4 -15.13 10.32 -2.48
N THR A 5 -14.78 10.12 -1.21
CA THR A 5 -13.42 10.30 -0.70
C THR A 5 -12.77 8.93 -0.52
N PHE A 6 -11.71 8.66 -1.26
CA PHE A 6 -10.77 7.59 -0.95
C PHE A 6 -10.00 8.01 0.31
N SER A 7 -10.22 7.32 1.43
CA SER A 7 -9.91 7.89 2.76
C SER A 7 -8.80 7.18 3.54
N ARG A 8 -8.27 6.05 3.09
CA ARG A 8 -7.44 5.19 3.96
C ARG A 8 -6.25 4.57 3.23
N VAL A 9 -5.10 4.66 3.88
CA VAL A 9 -3.82 4.04 3.50
C VAL A 9 -3.40 3.19 4.69
N PHE A 10 -2.91 1.99 4.44
CA PHE A 10 -2.44 1.07 5.47
C PHE A 10 -1.02 0.63 5.16
N ASP A 11 -0.24 0.43 6.22
CA ASP A 11 1.05 -0.24 6.12
C ASP A 11 0.88 -1.73 6.43
N LEU A 12 1.33 -2.58 5.52
CA LEU A 12 1.30 -4.03 5.66
C LEU A 12 2.72 -4.48 6.02
N GLU A 13 2.95 -4.77 7.29
CA GLU A 13 4.24 -5.23 7.80
C GLU A 13 4.37 -6.75 7.60
N VAL A 14 5.60 -7.28 7.63
CA VAL A 14 5.82 -8.75 7.55
C VAL A 14 5.07 -9.50 8.66
N ASN A 15 4.99 -8.90 9.85
CA ASN A 15 4.23 -9.44 10.97
C ASN A 15 2.71 -9.53 10.69
N ASP A 16 2.17 -8.71 9.78
CA ASP A 16 0.78 -8.84 9.32
C ASP A 16 0.55 -10.14 8.53
N MET A 17 1.60 -10.78 7.99
CA MET A 17 1.50 -12.01 7.20
C MET A 17 1.72 -13.28 8.03
N GLU A 18 2.24 -13.15 9.25
CA GLU A 18 2.68 -14.28 10.11
C GLU A 18 1.77 -14.56 11.32
N ALA A 19 0.79 -13.70 11.63
CA ALA A 19 0.01 -13.77 12.87
C ALA A 19 -1.39 -14.38 12.68
N ASP A 20 -1.73 -15.36 13.54
CA ASP A 20 -3.06 -15.97 13.73
C ASP A 20 -3.87 -15.27 14.85
N ASP A 21 -3.31 -14.24 15.50
CA ASP A 21 -3.86 -13.64 16.72
C ASP A 21 -4.52 -12.28 16.48
N ALA A 22 -5.84 -12.25 16.69
CA ALA A 22 -6.69 -11.07 16.65
C ALA A 22 -6.45 -10.05 17.79
N ASP A 23 -5.52 -10.29 18.71
CA ASP A 23 -5.43 -9.53 19.98
C ASP A 23 -4.12 -8.78 20.24
N THR A 24 -3.15 -8.82 19.31
CA THR A 24 -1.95 -7.98 19.43
C THR A 24 -1.95 -6.91 18.37
N ARG A 25 -2.44 -5.69 18.69
CA ARG A 25 -1.92 -4.42 18.12
C ARG A 25 -2.69 -3.18 18.58
N THR A 26 -2.20 -2.53 19.64
CA THR A 26 -2.61 -1.17 20.02
C THR A 26 -1.52 -0.17 19.65
N SER A 27 -1.57 0.32 18.40
CA SER A 27 -1.30 1.75 18.19
C SER A 27 -2.59 2.49 18.56
N PRO A 28 -2.61 3.34 19.61
CA PRO A 28 -3.83 3.99 20.09
C PRO A 28 -4.48 4.97 19.10
N PHE A 29 -3.89 5.17 17.91
CA PHE A 29 -4.39 6.07 16.87
C PHE A 29 -4.93 5.38 15.62
N GLU A 30 -4.88 4.05 15.53
CA GLU A 30 -5.16 3.37 14.27
C GLU A 30 -6.03 2.14 14.49
N SER A 31 -7.35 2.33 14.44
CA SER A 31 -8.26 1.22 14.16
C SER A 31 -7.92 0.70 12.76
N ARG A 32 -7.07 -0.34 12.68
CA ARG A 32 -6.74 -0.99 11.42
C ARG A 32 -8.06 -1.46 10.80
N PHE A 33 -8.26 -1.14 9.52
CA PHE A 33 -9.37 -1.70 8.77
C PHE A 33 -9.17 -3.22 8.68
N PRO A 34 -10.24 -4.03 8.68
CA PRO A 34 -10.12 -5.47 8.54
C PRO A 34 -9.55 -5.82 7.16
N ILE A 35 -8.23 -5.98 7.07
CA ILE A 35 -7.54 -6.30 5.82
C ILE A 35 -7.56 -7.81 5.65
N ASN A 36 -8.04 -8.27 4.50
CA ASN A 36 -7.91 -9.68 4.14
C ASN A 36 -6.47 -9.97 3.66
N ILE A 37 -5.70 -10.70 4.47
CA ILE A 37 -4.30 -11.05 4.20
C ILE A 37 -4.19 -12.04 3.03
N GLY A 38 -5.13 -12.97 2.87
CA GLY A 38 -5.08 -13.97 1.80
C GLY A 38 -5.07 -13.35 0.40
N ILE A 39 -6.08 -12.55 0.07
CA ILE A 39 -6.20 -11.86 -1.22
C ILE A 39 -5.08 -10.83 -1.37
N THR A 40 -4.90 -9.95 -0.37
CA THR A 40 -3.90 -8.88 -0.42
C THR A 40 -2.48 -9.42 -0.54
N GLY A 41 -2.14 -10.45 0.24
CA GLY A 41 -0.84 -11.09 0.27
C GLY A 41 -0.50 -11.80 -1.04
N LEU A 42 -1.48 -12.44 -1.69
CA LEU A 42 -1.29 -13.03 -3.02
C LEU A 42 -0.94 -11.97 -4.05
N VAL A 43 -1.68 -10.86 -4.10
CA VAL A 43 -1.40 -9.75 -5.01
C VAL A 43 -0.08 -9.06 -4.65
N ALA A 44 0.25 -8.91 -3.38
CA ALA A 44 1.55 -8.37 -2.97
C ALA A 44 2.72 -9.26 -3.42
N SER A 45 2.52 -10.58 -3.45
CA SER A 45 3.57 -11.56 -3.76
C SER A 45 3.78 -11.76 -5.27
N ASN A 46 2.71 -11.91 -6.04
CA ASN A 46 2.80 -12.19 -7.49
C ASN A 46 2.38 -11.01 -8.38
N GLY A 47 1.64 -10.05 -7.82
CA GLY A 47 1.06 -8.89 -8.48
C GLY A 47 0.11 -9.20 -9.64
N THR A 48 -0.53 -10.35 -9.58
CA THR A 48 -1.66 -10.71 -10.44
C THR A 48 -2.93 -10.08 -9.87
N PRO A 49 -3.73 -9.33 -10.66
CA PRO A 49 -4.99 -8.78 -10.20
C PRO A 49 -5.95 -9.87 -9.73
N ILE A 50 -6.71 -9.58 -8.67
CA ILE A 50 -7.77 -10.47 -8.18
C ILE A 50 -9.08 -9.70 -8.12
N ASN A 51 -10.11 -10.22 -8.79
CA ASN A 51 -11.48 -9.75 -8.72
C ASN A 51 -12.35 -10.86 -8.12
N VAL A 52 -12.90 -10.61 -6.93
CA VAL A 52 -13.75 -11.52 -6.16
C VAL A 52 -15.19 -10.98 -6.17
N PRO A 53 -16.12 -11.67 -6.85
CA PRO A 53 -17.53 -11.26 -6.89
C PRO A 53 -18.23 -11.37 -5.54
N ASP A 54 -17.92 -12.42 -4.77
CA ASP A 54 -18.41 -12.66 -3.41
C ASP A 54 -17.26 -13.17 -2.54
N ALA A 55 -16.89 -12.40 -1.52
CA ALA A 55 -15.80 -12.69 -0.61
C ALA A 55 -16.03 -13.98 0.17
N TYR A 56 -17.27 -14.27 0.59
CA TYR A 56 -17.56 -15.43 1.45
C TYR A 56 -17.56 -16.76 0.68
N GLU A 57 -17.61 -16.70 -0.65
CA GLU A 57 -17.53 -17.87 -1.55
C GLU A 57 -16.11 -18.10 -2.08
N ASP A 58 -15.15 -17.21 -1.77
CA ASP A 58 -13.76 -17.31 -2.22
C ASP A 58 -12.87 -17.93 -1.14
N GLU A 59 -12.24 -19.07 -1.44
CA GLU A 59 -11.38 -19.80 -0.49
C GLU A 59 -10.18 -18.98 0.03
N ARG A 60 -9.80 -17.91 -0.67
CA ARG A 60 -8.69 -17.03 -0.28
C ARG A 60 -9.11 -15.97 0.73
N PHE A 61 -10.42 -15.79 0.94
CA PHE A 61 -10.95 -14.86 1.93
C PHE A 61 -11.04 -15.56 3.29
N ASP A 62 -10.65 -14.84 4.33
CA ASP A 62 -10.77 -15.27 5.71
C ASP A 62 -11.92 -14.47 6.35
N PRO A 63 -13.06 -15.12 6.67
CA PRO A 63 -14.20 -14.45 7.28
C PRO A 63 -13.93 -13.90 8.70
N GLN A 64 -12.87 -14.35 9.38
CA GLN A 64 -12.54 -13.84 10.72
C GLN A 64 -12.19 -12.35 10.69
N VAL A 65 -11.70 -11.83 9.56
CA VAL A 65 -11.36 -10.39 9.44
C VAL A 65 -12.58 -9.50 9.63
N ASP A 66 -13.78 -9.95 9.24
CA ASP A 66 -15.01 -9.17 9.40
C ASP A 66 -15.58 -9.21 10.81
N LYS A 67 -15.16 -10.20 11.61
CA LYS A 67 -15.71 -10.44 12.94
C LYS A 67 -15.48 -9.24 13.86
N ASP A 68 -16.54 -8.80 14.53
CA ASP A 68 -16.54 -7.69 15.49
C ASP A 68 -16.10 -6.31 14.91
N SER A 69 -15.87 -6.21 13.59
CA SER A 69 -15.44 -4.97 12.92
C SER A 69 -16.58 -4.02 12.55
N GLY A 70 -17.82 -4.54 12.50
CA GLY A 70 -18.98 -3.82 11.96
C GLY A 70 -18.94 -3.59 10.44
N PHE A 71 -17.95 -4.15 9.75
CA PHE A 71 -17.77 -4.13 8.30
C PHE A 71 -17.94 -5.54 7.74
N ARG A 72 -18.55 -5.65 6.56
CA ARG A 72 -18.68 -6.93 5.84
C ARG A 72 -18.11 -6.79 4.44
N HIS A 73 -17.15 -7.63 4.08
CA HIS A 73 -16.71 -7.74 2.70
C HIS A 73 -17.79 -8.46 1.87
N SER A 74 -18.06 -7.93 0.67
CA SER A 74 -18.99 -8.48 -0.30
C SER A 74 -18.23 -8.70 -1.61
N SER A 75 -17.95 -7.66 -2.39
CA SER A 75 -17.10 -7.74 -3.56
C SER A 75 -15.72 -7.13 -3.27
N ILE A 76 -14.66 -7.73 -3.83
CA ILE A 76 -13.28 -7.26 -3.65
C ILE A 76 -12.60 -7.18 -5.02
N LEU A 77 -11.94 -6.06 -5.30
CA LEU A 77 -11.04 -5.93 -6.44
C LEU A 77 -9.69 -5.44 -5.94
N CYS A 78 -8.64 -6.22 -6.15
CA CYS A 78 -7.29 -5.95 -5.67
C CYS A 78 -6.30 -5.91 -6.83
N GLN A 79 -5.41 -4.92 -6.83
CA GLN A 79 -4.42 -4.68 -7.87
C GLN A 79 -3.07 -4.27 -7.29
N ALA A 80 -1.98 -4.71 -7.91
CA ALA A 80 -0.63 -4.33 -7.49
C ALA A 80 -0.23 -2.93 -7.98
N ILE A 81 0.41 -2.16 -7.11
CA ILE A 81 1.07 -0.90 -7.46
C ILE A 81 2.54 -1.22 -7.76
N ARG A 82 3.00 -0.87 -8.97
CA ARG A 82 4.36 -1.18 -9.42
C ARG A 82 5.13 0.09 -9.77
N ASN A 83 6.43 0.11 -9.50
CA ASN A 83 7.29 1.17 -10.01
C ASN A 83 7.61 0.98 -11.51
N THR A 84 8.33 1.95 -12.08
CA THR A 84 8.78 1.93 -13.48
C THR A 84 9.67 0.73 -13.85
N SER A 85 10.29 0.09 -12.86
CA SER A 85 11.11 -1.13 -13.04
C SER A 85 10.29 -2.43 -12.89
N GLY A 86 8.98 -2.34 -12.65
CA GLY A 86 8.10 -3.49 -12.45
C GLY A 86 8.09 -4.06 -11.02
N LYS A 87 8.89 -3.50 -10.10
CA LYS A 87 8.90 -3.89 -8.68
C LYS A 87 7.58 -3.49 -8.03
N ILE A 88 6.96 -4.43 -7.32
CA ILE A 88 5.76 -4.18 -6.52
C ILE A 88 6.14 -3.27 -5.34
N LEU A 89 5.46 -2.14 -5.23
CA LEU A 89 5.60 -1.17 -4.14
C LEU A 89 4.51 -1.34 -3.09
N GLY A 90 3.38 -1.93 -3.46
CA GLY A 90 2.23 -2.14 -2.59
C GLY A 90 1.03 -2.66 -3.38
N VAL A 91 -0.15 -2.61 -2.75
CA VAL A 91 -1.41 -2.98 -3.39
C VAL A 91 -2.45 -1.89 -3.20
N VAL A 92 -3.44 -1.86 -4.09
CA VAL A 92 -4.66 -1.07 -3.95
C VAL A 92 -5.86 -2.03 -4.00
N GLN A 93 -6.84 -1.77 -3.15
CA GLN A 93 -8.06 -2.59 -3.07
C GLN A 93 -9.30 -1.70 -3.11
N LEU A 94 -10.29 -2.11 -3.88
CA LEU A 94 -11.65 -1.63 -3.82
C LEU A 94 -12.50 -2.72 -3.17
N ILE A 95 -13.37 -2.33 -2.25
CA ILE A 95 -14.21 -3.25 -1.48
C ILE A 95 -15.64 -2.74 -1.55
N ASN A 96 -16.59 -3.64 -1.72
CA ASN A 96 -18.02 -3.37 -1.77
C ASN A 96 -18.37 -2.32 -2.83
N LYS A 97 -18.37 -2.76 -4.09
CA LYS A 97 -18.95 -1.93 -5.14
C LYS A 97 -20.42 -1.62 -4.81
N PHE A 98 -20.87 -0.43 -5.21
CA PHE A 98 -22.23 0.02 -5.01
C PHE A 98 -23.27 -0.97 -5.54
N ASP A 99 -24.46 -0.91 -4.94
CA ASP A 99 -25.61 -1.77 -5.23
C ASP A 99 -25.35 -3.26 -5.05
N ASN A 100 -24.31 -3.62 -4.26
CA ASN A 100 -23.86 -5.00 -4.04
C ASN A 100 -23.53 -5.76 -5.34
N LEU A 101 -23.06 -5.04 -6.36
CA LEU A 101 -22.66 -5.65 -7.63
C LEU A 101 -21.21 -6.14 -7.58
N PRO A 102 -20.84 -7.13 -8.40
CA PRO A 102 -19.44 -7.45 -8.65
C PRO A 102 -18.71 -6.33 -9.43
N PHE A 103 -17.39 -6.25 -9.24
CA PHE A 103 -16.56 -5.40 -10.08
C PHE A 103 -16.53 -5.94 -11.51
N SER A 104 -16.69 -5.03 -12.47
CA SER A 104 -16.70 -5.31 -13.89
C SER A 104 -15.30 -5.21 -14.48
N LYS A 105 -15.13 -5.68 -15.73
CA LYS A 105 -13.87 -5.52 -16.44
C LYS A 105 -13.46 -4.05 -16.64
N ASN A 106 -14.43 -3.14 -16.73
CA ASN A 106 -14.14 -1.71 -16.78
C ASN A 106 -13.59 -1.19 -15.45
N ASP A 107 -14.07 -1.71 -14.32
CA ASP A 107 -13.55 -1.35 -12.99
C ASP A 107 -12.12 -1.86 -12.81
N GLU A 108 -11.83 -3.09 -13.28
CA GLU A 108 -10.47 -3.64 -13.33
C GLU A 108 -9.52 -2.73 -14.13
N ASN A 109 -9.91 -2.35 -15.35
CA ASN A 109 -9.08 -1.49 -16.20
C ASN A 109 -8.86 -0.10 -15.59
N PHE A 110 -9.88 0.45 -14.93
CA PHE A 110 -9.77 1.73 -14.23
C PHE A 110 -8.82 1.65 -13.03
N LEU A 111 -8.95 0.60 -12.21
CA LEU A 111 -8.08 0.39 -11.06
C LEU A 111 -6.64 0.10 -11.48
N GLU A 112 -6.43 -0.61 -12.59
CA GLU A 112 -5.12 -0.81 -13.19
C GLU A 112 -4.49 0.51 -13.60
N ALA A 113 -5.20 1.36 -14.34
CA ALA A 113 -4.72 2.69 -14.71
C ALA A 113 -4.38 3.53 -13.47
N PHE A 114 -5.25 3.50 -12.45
CA PHE A 114 -5.02 4.18 -11.17
C PHE A 114 -3.72 3.68 -10.49
N ALA A 115 -3.53 2.36 -10.40
CA ALA A 115 -2.35 1.76 -9.79
C ALA A 115 -1.05 2.11 -10.54
N ILE A 116 -1.10 2.22 -11.88
CA ILE A 116 0.03 2.68 -12.70
C ILE A 116 0.41 4.12 -12.33
N PHE A 117 -0.58 5.03 -12.23
CA PHE A 117 -0.32 6.42 -11.85
C PHE A 117 0.22 6.54 -10.41
N CYS A 118 -0.32 5.76 -9.46
CA CYS A 118 0.23 5.68 -8.11
C CYS A 118 1.69 5.22 -8.11
N GLY A 119 2.01 4.19 -8.91
CA GLY A 119 3.36 3.68 -9.06
C GLY A 119 4.35 4.71 -9.60
N MET A 120 3.94 5.50 -10.60
CA MET A 120 4.74 6.61 -11.13
C MET A 120 4.95 7.71 -10.07
N GLY A 121 3.90 8.09 -9.36
CA GLY A 121 3.96 9.10 -8.31
C GLY A 121 4.91 8.69 -7.18
N LEU A 122 4.77 7.47 -6.66
CA LEU A 122 5.64 6.92 -5.63
C LEU A 122 7.10 6.85 -6.08
N HIS A 123 7.34 6.40 -7.31
CA HIS A 123 8.70 6.35 -7.86
C HIS A 123 9.34 7.75 -7.93
N ASN A 124 8.58 8.75 -8.38
CA ASN A 124 9.08 10.13 -8.46
C ASN A 124 9.39 10.71 -7.08
N THR A 125 8.51 10.52 -6.09
CA THR A 125 8.75 10.96 -4.70
C THR A 125 10.00 10.30 -4.12
N HIS A 126 10.15 8.98 -4.27
CA HIS A 126 11.34 8.27 -3.80
C HIS A 126 12.63 8.78 -4.46
N MET A 127 12.59 9.04 -5.78
CA MET A 127 13.74 9.61 -6.50
C MET A 127 14.09 11.02 -6.00
N TYR A 128 13.07 11.85 -5.76
CA TYR A 128 13.25 13.19 -5.24
C TYR A 128 13.87 13.18 -3.83
N GLU A 129 13.34 12.36 -2.91
CA GLU A 129 13.88 12.20 -1.55
C GLU A 129 15.33 11.69 -1.55
N SER A 130 15.63 10.74 -2.44
CA SER A 130 17.00 10.24 -2.62
C SER A 130 17.95 11.34 -3.08
N ALA A 131 17.53 12.20 -4.02
CA ALA A 131 18.31 13.33 -4.49
C ALA A 131 18.55 14.36 -3.38
N ILE A 132 17.52 14.72 -2.61
CA ILE A 132 17.62 15.64 -1.47
C ILE A 132 18.59 15.10 -0.42
N THR A 133 18.50 13.80 -0.10
CA THR A 133 19.40 13.16 0.87
C THR A 133 20.85 13.15 0.38
N ALA A 134 21.08 12.89 -0.91
CA ALA A 134 22.41 12.94 -1.50
C ALA A 134 23.01 14.36 -1.47
N MET A 135 22.21 15.38 -1.79
CA MET A 135 22.63 16.78 -1.70
C MET A 135 23.00 17.18 -0.26
N ALA A 136 22.21 16.78 0.74
CA ALA A 136 22.51 17.07 2.13
C ALA A 136 23.85 16.45 2.59
N LYS A 137 24.12 15.19 2.21
CA LYS A 137 25.39 14.52 2.49
C LYS A 137 26.57 15.22 1.81
N GLN A 138 26.40 15.68 0.57
CA GLN A 138 27.42 16.41 -0.17
C GLN A 138 27.76 17.75 0.50
N ASN A 139 26.75 18.50 0.96
CA ASN A 139 26.94 19.78 1.66
C ASN A 139 27.78 19.60 2.93
N VAL A 140 27.44 18.64 3.79
CA VAL A 140 28.19 18.35 5.02
C VAL A 140 29.63 17.94 4.70
N THR A 141 29.82 17.12 3.66
CA THR A 141 31.16 16.67 3.24
C THR A 141 32.03 17.85 2.81
N LEU A 142 31.47 18.80 2.05
CA LEU A 142 32.19 19.99 1.61
C LEU A 142 32.55 20.91 2.79
N GLU A 143 31.66 21.05 3.77
CA GLU A 143 31.91 21.84 4.98
C GLU A 143 33.08 21.27 5.80
N VAL A 144 33.12 19.94 6.00
CA VAL A 144 34.22 19.25 6.69
C VAL A 144 35.55 19.39 5.94
N LEU A 145 35.54 19.23 4.61
CA LEU A 145 36.73 19.43 3.79
C LEU A 145 37.26 20.86 3.88
N SER A 146 36.36 21.85 3.83
CA SER A 146 36.71 23.27 3.99
C SER A 146 37.31 23.56 5.37
N TYR A 147 36.74 22.99 6.42
CA TYR A 147 37.28 23.09 7.78
C TYR A 147 38.72 22.59 7.85
N HIS A 148 39.00 21.38 7.35
CA HIS A 148 40.36 20.84 7.34
C HIS A 148 41.32 21.60 6.41
N ALA A 149 40.84 22.17 5.31
CA ALA A 149 41.65 22.96 4.39
C ALA A 149 42.03 24.34 4.95
N THR A 150 41.21 24.91 5.83
CA THR A 150 41.42 26.24 6.45
C THR A 150 42.01 26.18 7.86
N ALA A 151 42.02 24.99 8.49
CA ALA A 151 42.65 24.80 9.78
C ALA A 151 44.17 25.09 9.71
N PRO A 152 44.71 25.95 10.60
CA PRO A 152 46.14 26.21 10.64
C PRO A 152 46.90 24.94 11.04
N LYS A 153 48.04 24.68 10.38
CA LYS A 153 48.97 23.64 10.82
C LYS A 153 49.67 24.13 12.09
N GLU A 154 49.56 23.39 13.18
CA GLU A 154 50.44 23.53 14.35
C GLU A 154 51.91 23.28 13.96
#